data_AF-A0A352ULU2-F1
#
_entry.id   AF-A0A352ULU2-F1
#
_cell.length_a   1.000
_cell.length_b   1.000
_cell.length_c   1.000
_cell.angle_alpha   90.00
_cell.angle_beta   90.00
_cell.angle_gamma   90.00
#
_symmetry.space_group_name_H-M   'P 1'
#
loop_
_entity.id
_entity.type
_entity.pdbx_description
1 polymer ?
#
loop_
_entity_poly.entity_id
_entity_poly.type
_entity_poly.pdbx_seq_one_letter_code
_entity_poly.pdbx_strand_id
1 'polypeptide(L)'
;MLTLLTRIFIKDRENYSNARVRSAYVMLCGFFGIFLNILLFVFKYMAGILSGSIAITADAFNNLTDASASVITLLGFRLAAAAPDAG
;
A
#
# COMPACT_ATOMS: atom_id res chain seq x y z
N MET A 1 -15.01 1.57 1.67
CA MET A 1 -13.93 2.28 2.40
C MET A 1 -13.08 3.14 1.48
N LEU A 2 -12.41 2.57 0.47
CA LEU A 2 -11.56 3.32 -0.47
C LEU A 2 -12.30 4.40 -1.26
N THR A 3 -13.59 4.21 -1.54
CA THR A 3 -14.44 5.17 -2.26
C THR A 3 -14.52 6.55 -1.60
N LEU A 4 -14.37 6.65 -0.27
CA LEU A 4 -14.32 7.93 0.45
C LEU A 4 -12.97 8.64 0.25
N LEU A 5 -11.87 7.89 0.37
CA LEU A 5 -10.53 8.43 0.15
C LEU A 5 -10.35 8.92 -1.28
N THR A 6 -10.80 8.13 -2.26
CA THR A 6 -10.73 8.51 -3.68
C THR A 6 -11.67 9.67 -3.97
N ARG A 7 -12.75 9.83 -3.20
CA ARG A 7 -13.63 11.00 -3.29
C ARG A 7 -12.92 12.31 -2.93
N ILE A 8 -11.99 12.24 -2.00
CA ILE A 8 -11.27 13.39 -1.45
C ILE A 8 -10.01 13.69 -2.27
N PHE A 9 -9.23 12.65 -2.61
CA PHE A 9 -7.91 12.80 -3.21
C PHE A 9 -7.89 12.76 -4.74
N ILE A 10 -8.88 12.15 -5.40
CA ILE A 10 -8.87 11.96 -6.85
C ILE A 10 -10.04 12.72 -7.50
N LYS A 11 -9.67 13.74 -8.30
CA LYS A 11 -10.58 14.50 -9.17
C LYS A 11 -10.80 13.71 -10.47
N ASP A 12 -12.01 13.73 -11.04
CA ASP A 12 -12.42 12.89 -12.20
C ASP A 12 -12.22 11.37 -12.03
N ARG A 13 -12.49 10.90 -10.82
CA ARG A 13 -12.37 9.50 -10.38
C ARG A 13 -13.13 8.45 -11.20
N GLU A 14 -14.12 8.84 -12.01
CA GLU A 14 -14.88 7.93 -12.89
C GLU A 14 -14.26 7.77 -14.28
N ASN A 15 -13.28 8.61 -14.64
CA ASN A 15 -12.60 8.52 -15.93
C ASN A 15 -11.43 7.52 -15.89
N TYR A 16 -11.76 6.23 -15.80
CA TYR A 16 -10.79 5.13 -15.72
C TYR A 16 -9.93 5.00 -16.99
N SER A 17 -10.36 5.56 -18.12
CA SER A 17 -9.62 5.56 -19.38
C SER A 17 -8.39 6.47 -19.34
N ASN A 18 -8.35 7.43 -18.40
CA ASN A 18 -7.22 8.34 -18.26
C ASN A 18 -6.08 7.69 -17.44
N ALA A 19 -4.91 7.54 -18.06
CA ALA A 19 -3.72 6.98 -17.43
C ALA A 19 -3.32 7.72 -16.13
N ARG A 20 -3.55 9.05 -16.04
CA ARG A 20 -3.29 9.82 -14.81
C ARG A 20 -4.22 9.43 -13.67
N VAL A 21 -5.50 9.23 -13.96
CA VAL A 21 -6.49 8.84 -12.94
C VAL A 21 -6.14 7.45 -12.41
N ARG A 22 -5.85 6.49 -13.30
CA ARG A 22 -5.41 5.14 -12.91
C ARG A 22 -4.14 5.17 -12.06
N SER A 23 -3.14 5.97 -12.45
CA SER A 23 -1.91 6.13 -11.66
C SER A 23 -2.18 6.73 -10.27
N ALA A 24 -3.06 7.73 -10.18
CA ALA A 24 -3.46 8.30 -8.89
C ALA A 24 -4.13 7.26 -7.97
N TYR A 25 -4.98 6.38 -8.52
CA TYR A 25 -5.56 5.27 -7.77
C TYR A 25 -4.48 4.31 -7.25
N VAL A 26 -3.54 3.90 -8.10
CA VAL A 26 -2.47 2.98 -7.68
C VAL A 26 -1.59 3.60 -6.60
N MET A 27 -1.22 4.87 -6.75
CA MET A 27 -0.42 5.60 -5.75
C MET A 27 -1.16 5.73 -4.41
N LEU A 28 -2.45 6.11 -4.44
CA LEU A 28 -3.26 6.27 -3.24
C LEU A 28 -3.45 4.92 -2.52
N CYS A 29 -3.89 3.89 -3.24
CA CYS A 29 -4.11 2.56 -2.69
C CYS A 29 -2.81 1.95 -2.15
N GLY A 30 -1.72 2.02 -2.92
CA GLY A 30 -0.42 1.47 -2.55
C GLY A 30 0.12 2.14 -1.29
N PHE A 31 0.16 3.48 -1.26
CA PHE A 31 0.66 4.21 -0.09
C PHE A 31 -0.19 3.94 1.15
N PHE A 32 -1.52 3.96 1.02
CA PHE A 32 -2.41 3.72 2.14
C PHE A 32 -2.32 2.27 2.65
N GLY A 33 -2.20 1.29 1.75
CA GLY A 33 -2.01 -0.11 2.10
C GLY A 33 -0.68 -0.37 2.84
N ILE A 34 0.41 0.26 2.38
CA ILE A 34 1.71 0.20 3.06
C ILE A 34 1.60 0.79 4.46
N PHE A 35 1.03 2.00 4.57
CA PHE A 35 0.87 2.69 5.84
C PHE A 35 0.07 1.87 6.86
N LEU A 36 -1.08 1.32 6.46
CA LEU A 36 -1.93 0.51 7.35
C LEU A 36 -1.23 -0.77 7.81
N ASN A 37 -0.49 -1.44 6.93
CA ASN A 37 0.25 -2.65 7.30
C ASN A 37 1.41 -2.35 8.27
N ILE A 38 2.14 -1.26 8.06
CA ILE A 38 3.17 -0.82 9.01
C ILE A 38 2.53 -0.48 10.37
N LEU A 39 1.41 0.23 10.36
CA LEU A 39 0.68 0.57 11.58
C LEU A 39 0.23 -0.69 12.35
N LEU A 40 -0.33 -1.67 11.63
CA LEU A 40 -0.72 -2.96 12.21
C LEU A 40 0.47 -3.74 12.75
N PHE A 41 1.60 -3.77 12.01
CA PHE A 41 2.83 -4.39 12.48
C PHE A 41 3.27 -3.80 13.81
N VAL A 42 3.36 -2.46 13.92
CA VAL A 42 3.78 -1.79 15.15
C VAL A 42 2.87 -2.16 16.32
N PHE A 43 1.55 -2.07 16.15
CA PHE A 43 0.62 -2.41 17.22
C PHE A 43 0.69 -3.88 17.65
N LYS A 44 0.71 -4.81 16.68
CA LYS A 44 0.81 -6.25 16.97
C LYS A 44 2.15 -6.62 17.58
N TYR A 45 3.24 -6.04 17.09
CA TYR A 45 4.58 -6.29 17.63
C TYR A 45 4.68 -5.83 19.08
N MET A 46 4.17 -4.63 19.40
CA MET A 46 4.07 -4.16 20.78
C MET A 46 3.20 -5.08 21.64
N ALA A 47 2.01 -5.47 21.15
CA ALA A 47 1.13 -6.39 21.86
C ALA A 47 1.78 -7.78 22.07
N GLY A 48 2.54 -8.27 21.10
CA GLY A 48 3.26 -9.53 21.16
C GLY A 48 4.36 -9.53 22.21
N ILE A 49 5.16 -8.45 22.27
CA ILE A 49 6.18 -8.28 23.31
C ILE A 49 5.54 -8.16 24.69
N LEU A 50 4.53 -7.31 24.85
CA LEU A 50 3.84 -7.07 26.13
C LEU A 50 3.17 -8.34 26.68
N SER A 51 2.65 -9.20 25.80
CA SER A 51 2.01 -10.46 26.18
C SER A 51 2.97 -11.65 26.25
N GLY A 52 4.22 -11.51 25.79
CA GLY A 52 5.15 -12.62 25.61
C GLY A 52 4.71 -13.63 24.53
N SER A 53 3.80 -13.24 23.64
CA SER A 53 3.22 -14.14 22.63
C SER A 53 4.05 -14.17 21.35
N ILE A 54 4.67 -15.32 21.11
CA ILE A 54 5.36 -15.61 19.85
C ILE A 54 4.36 -15.60 18.69
N ALA A 55 3.13 -16.08 18.90
CA ALA A 55 2.10 -16.13 17.86
C ALA A 55 1.70 -14.72 17.38
N ILE A 56 1.48 -13.77 18.31
CA ILE A 56 1.12 -12.39 17.96
C ILE A 56 2.32 -11.69 17.30
N THR A 57 3.53 -11.96 17.78
CA THR A 57 4.76 -11.41 17.18
C THR A 57 4.94 -11.92 15.75
N ALA A 58 4.74 -13.22 15.50
CA ALA A 58 4.79 -13.80 14.15
C ALA A 58 3.70 -13.22 13.23
N ASP A 59 2.49 -13.02 13.75
CA ASP A 59 1.40 -12.38 13.01
C ASP A 59 1.72 -10.90 12.67
N ALA A 60 2.46 -10.20 13.53
CA ALA A 60 2.98 -8.87 13.20
C ALA A 60 3.90 -8.94 11.96
N PHE A 61 4.85 -9.87 11.92
CA PHE A 61 5.78 -10.00 10.79
C PHE A 61 5.09 -10.32 9.46
N ASN A 62 3.91 -10.97 9.48
CA ASN A 62 3.10 -11.11 8.28
C ASN A 62 2.67 -9.73 7.73
N ASN A 63 2.16 -8.83 8.59
CA ASN A 63 1.81 -7.46 8.16
C ASN A 63 3.04 -6.68 7.66
N LEU A 64 4.22 -6.88 8.23
CA LEU A 64 5.46 -6.27 7.74
C LEU A 64 5.83 -6.79 6.33
N THR A 65 5.64 -8.08 6.09
CA THR A 65 5.90 -8.71 4.78
C THR A 65 4.92 -8.19 3.73
N ASP A 66 3.64 -8.03 4.08
CA ASP A 66 2.62 -7.44 3.22
C ASP A 66 2.93 -5.98 2.86
N ALA A 67 3.41 -5.18 3.83
CA ALA A 67 3.89 -3.83 3.56
C ALA A 67 5.05 -3.84 2.56
N SER A 68 6.01 -4.75 2.74
CA SER A 68 7.18 -4.88 1.87
C SER A 68 6.79 -5.29 0.44
N ALA A 69 5.89 -6.27 0.30
CA ALA A 69 5.35 -6.68 -0.99
C ALA A 69 4.59 -5.53 -1.68
N SER A 70 3.85 -4.71 -0.91
CA SER A 70 3.15 -3.54 -1.40
C SER A 70 4.12 -2.44 -1.89
N VAL A 71 5.24 -2.23 -1.20
CA VAL A 71 6.32 -1.32 -1.65
C VAL A 71 6.89 -1.80 -2.99
N ILE A 72 7.24 -3.08 -3.11
CA ILE A 72 7.78 -3.65 -4.34
C ILE A 72 6.78 -3.50 -5.49
N THR A 73 5.50 -3.78 -5.24
CA THR A 73 4.44 -3.63 -6.23
C THR A 73 4.31 -2.19 -6.70
N LEU A 74 4.36 -1.22 -5.77
CA LEU A 74 4.28 0.20 -6.10
C LEU A 74 5.50 0.66 -6.93
N LEU A 75 6.70 0.20 -6.59
CA LEU A 75 7.91 0.47 -7.36
C LEU A 75 7.82 -0.15 -8.76
N GLY A 76 7.38 -1.41 -8.86
CA GLY A 76 7.16 -2.09 -10.14
C GLY A 76 6.16 -1.34 -11.02
N PHE A 77 5.08 -0.80 -10.44
CA PHE A 77 4.15 0.05 -11.18
C PHE A 77 4.81 1.34 -11.69
N ARG A 78 5.65 2.00 -10.88
CA ARG A 78 6.36 3.21 -11.33
C ARG A 78 7.35 2.92 -12.44
N LEU A 79 8.05 1.79 -12.37
CA LEU A 79 8.97 1.34 -13.42
C LEU A 79 8.20 1.00 -14.71
N ALA A 80 7.08 0.28 -14.61
CA ALA A 80 6.23 -0.03 -15.77
C ALA A 80 5.57 1.19 -16.41
N ALA A 81 5.42 2.28 -15.65
CA ALA A 81 4.90 3.56 -16.16
C ALA A 81 5.98 4.46 -16.77
N ALA A 82 7.27 4.08 -16.70
CA ALA A 82 8.35 4.82 -17.34
C ALA A 82 8.24 4.74 -18.88
N ALA A 83 8.72 5.77 -19.56
CA ALA A 83 8.76 5.78 -21.02
C ALA A 83 9.65 4.62 -21.51
N PRO A 84 9.26 3.93 -22.61
CA PRO A 84 10.13 2.94 -23.22
C PRO A 84 11.42 3.62 -23.70
N ASP A 85 12.55 2.94 -23.56
CA ASP A 85 13.82 3.45 -24.09
C ASP A 85 13.70 3.67 -25.60
N ALA A 86 14.27 4.79 -26.06
CA ALA A 86 14.36 5.10 -27.48
C ALA A 86 15.42 4.19 -28.11
N GLY A 87 14.97 3.08 -28.70
CA GLY A 87 15.77 2.22 -29.57
C GLY A 87 16.07 2.87 -30.90
#